data_AF-A0A3M2B2B6-F1
#
_entry.id   AF-A0A3M2B2B6-F1
#
_cell.length_a   1.000
_cell.length_b   1.000
_cell.length_c   1.000
_cell.angle_alpha   90.00
_cell.angle_beta   90.00
_cell.angle_gamma   90.00
#
_symmetry.space_group_name_H-M   'P 1'
#
loop_
_entity.id
_entity.type
_entity.pdbx_description
1 polymer ?
#
loop_
_entity_poly.entity_id
_entity_poly.type
_entity_poly.pdbx_seq_one_letter_code
_entity_poly.pdbx_strand_id
1 'polypeptide(L)' 'MTLERDPAMAAWVRDRMGHPRQSLSFHKNGRLTIRLTVAETRDLIGWALSFGSDGRVSGPDTLLHVVRGEARKLVASK' A
#
# COMPACT_ATOMS: atom_id res chain seq x y z
N MET A 1 1.45 -2.53 7.42
CA MET A 1 0.66 -1.85 6.38
C MET A 1 -0.81 -2.12 6.63
N THR A 2 -1.67 -1.10 6.54
CA THR A 2 -3.13 -1.24 6.43
C THR A 2 -3.48 -0.31 5.29
N LEU A 3 -4.19 -0.83 4.29
CA LEU A 3 -4.66 -0.10 3.11
C LEU A 3 -6.19 0.00 3.23
N GLU A 4 -6.80 1.07 2.72
CA GLU A 4 -8.26 1.26 2.63
C GLU A 4 -8.57 1.46 1.14
N ARG A 5 -9.33 0.59 0.45
CA ARG A 5 -9.48 0.61 -1.03
C ARG A 5 -10.85 0.17 -1.56
N ASP A 6 -11.15 0.58 -2.79
CA ASP A 6 -12.31 0.26 -3.63
C ASP A 6 -12.37 -1.23 -4.11
N PRO A 7 -13.56 -1.85 -4.24
CA PRO A 7 -13.76 -3.24 -4.69
C PRO A 7 -13.02 -3.68 -5.97
N ALA A 8 -12.89 -2.81 -6.97
CA ALA A 8 -12.26 -3.19 -8.25
C ALA A 8 -10.76 -3.48 -8.11
N MET A 9 -10.11 -2.85 -7.13
CA MET A 9 -8.67 -2.96 -6.89
C MET A 9 -8.31 -4.24 -6.10
N ALA A 10 -9.29 -4.84 -5.40
CA ALA A 10 -9.08 -6.02 -4.57
C ALA A 10 -8.65 -7.25 -5.41
N ALA A 11 -9.22 -7.40 -6.60
CA ALA A 11 -8.84 -8.45 -7.54
C ALA A 11 -7.40 -8.26 -8.07
N TRP A 12 -7.01 -7.01 -8.37
CA TRP A 12 -5.68 -6.67 -8.86
C TRP A 12 -4.57 -6.93 -7.83
N VAL A 13 -4.83 -6.64 -6.55
CA VAL A 13 -3.88 -6.92 -5.46
C VAL A 13 -3.66 -8.43 -5.29
N ARG A 14 -4.73 -9.24 -5.43
CA ARG A 14 -4.67 -10.69 -5.28
C ARG A 14 -3.68 -11.33 -6.26
N ASP A 15 -3.68 -10.85 -7.50
CA ASP A 15 -2.87 -11.42 -8.58
C ASP A 15 -1.37 -11.07 -8.51
N ARG A 16 -0.98 -10.11 -7.64
CA ARG A 16 0.42 -9.65 -7.46
C ARG A 16 1.08 -10.09 -6.15
N MET A 17 0.41 -10.89 -5.32
CA MET A 17 0.97 -11.32 -4.03
C MET A 17 2.01 -12.44 -4.18
N GLY A 18 3.29 -12.08 -4.23
CA GLY A 18 4.43 -13.02 -4.24
C GLY A 18 5.16 -13.20 -2.89
N HIS A 19 4.62 -12.70 -1.77
CA HIS A 19 5.35 -12.67 -0.49
C HIS A 19 4.76 -13.58 0.61
N PRO A 20 5.57 -14.42 1.27
CA PRO A 20 5.10 -15.54 2.10
C PRO A 20 4.49 -15.18 3.47
N ARG A 21 4.39 -13.90 3.84
CA ARG A 21 3.74 -13.44 5.10
C ARG A 21 2.86 -12.21 4.87
N GLN A 22 1.92 -12.33 3.95
CA GLN A 22 0.88 -11.34 3.70
C GLN A 22 -0.46 -11.83 4.26
N SER A 23 -1.17 -10.98 4.99
CA SER A 23 -2.57 -11.20 5.36
C SER A 23 -3.45 -10.18 4.66
N LEU A 24 -4.47 -10.68 3.96
CA LEU A 24 -5.52 -9.87 3.38
C LEU A 24 -6.76 -9.94 4.25
N SER A 25 -7.37 -8.79 4.51
CA SER A 25 -8.67 -8.70 5.14
C SER A 25 -9.60 -7.88 4.27
N PHE A 26 -10.57 -8.57 3.68
CA PHE A 26 -11.66 -7.97 2.92
C PHE A 26 -12.76 -7.58 3.91
N HIS A 27 -13.14 -6.32 3.90
CA HIS A 27 -14.19 -5.76 4.75
C HIS A 27 -15.51 -5.72 3.97
N LYS A 28 -16.63 -5.82 4.68
CA LYS A 28 -17.99 -5.86 4.08
C LYS A 28 -18.36 -4.62 3.26
N ASN A 29 -17.62 -3.52 3.41
CA ASN A 29 -17.77 -2.27 2.67
C ASN A 29 -16.89 -2.20 1.41
N GLY A 30 -16.35 -3.33 0.95
CA GLY A 30 -15.46 -3.38 -0.21
C GLY A 30 -14.00 -3.05 0.09
N ARG A 31 -13.67 -2.69 1.34
CA ARG A 31 -12.31 -2.32 1.72
C ARG A 31 -11.37 -3.49 1.79
N LEU A 32 -10.15 -3.32 1.27
CA LEU A 32 -9.07 -4.30 1.40
C LEU A 32 -7.95 -3.77 2.31
N THR A 33 -7.76 -4.42 3.44
CA THR A 33 -6.59 -4.23 4.29
C THR A 33 -5.52 -5.25 3.96
N ILE A 34 -4.30 -4.78 3.69
CA ILE A 34 -3.14 -5.61 3.42
C ILE A 34 -2.13 -5.45 4.55
N ARG A 35 -1.91 -6.50 5.34
CA ARG A 35 -0.84 -6.56 6.35
C ARG A 35 0.33 -7.35 5.81
N LEU A 36 1.50 -6.71 5.81
CA LEU A 36 2.76 -7.27 5.35
C LEU A 36 3.78 -7.14 6.46
N THR A 37 4.53 -8.22 6.70
CA THR A 37 5.73 -8.19 7.54
C THR A 37 6.93 -8.34 6.61
N VAL A 38 7.48 -7.22 6.18
CA VAL A 38 8.62 -7.13 5.26
C VAL A 38 9.55 -6.01 5.73
N ALA A 39 10.85 -6.12 5.40
CA ALA A 39 11.77 -5.01 5.58
C ALA A 39 11.35 -3.83 4.69
N GLU A 40 11.63 -2.59 5.13
CA GLU A 40 11.36 -1.40 4.33
C GLU A 40 12.29 -1.38 3.11
N THR A 41 11.80 -1.78 1.94
CA THR A 41 12.53 -1.76 0.68
C THR A 41 12.00 -0.68 -0.26
N ARG A 42 12.83 -0.24 -1.21
CA ARG A 42 12.41 0.71 -2.27
C ARG A 42 11.25 0.18 -3.09
N ASP A 43 11.22 -1.13 -3.31
CA ASP A 43 10.13 -1.80 -4.05
C ASP A 43 8.80 -1.71 -3.29
N LEU A 44 8.82 -1.82 -1.96
CA LEU A 44 7.64 -1.64 -1.14
C LEU A 44 7.08 -0.21 -1.23
N ILE A 45 7.98 0.79 -1.26
CA ILE A 45 7.59 2.20 -1.38
C ILE A 45 6.99 2.46 -2.77
N GLY A 46 7.64 1.98 -3.83
CA GLY A 46 7.11 2.09 -5.20
C GLY A 46 5.77 1.40 -5.37
N TRP A 47 5.61 0.21 -4.79
CA TRP A 47 4.35 -0.50 -4.75
C TRP A 47 3.28 0.27 -3.99
N ALA A 48 3.60 0.81 -2.80
CA ALA A 48 2.70 1.65 -2.02
C ALA A 48 2.26 2.93 -2.77
N LEU A 49 3.13 3.52 -3.59
CA LEU A 49 2.83 4.68 -4.42
C LEU A 49 2.05 4.34 -5.69
N SER A 50 2.24 3.14 -6.27
CA SER A 50 1.54 2.68 -7.49
C SER A 50 0.02 2.66 -7.34
N PHE A 51 -0.43 2.59 -6.10
CA PHE A 51 -1.79 2.70 -5.68
C PHE A 51 -2.38 4.09 -5.97
N GLY A 52 -1.63 5.18 -5.82
CA GLY A 52 -2.16 6.54 -5.99
C GLY A 52 -3.19 6.93 -4.91
N SER A 53 -4.17 7.75 -5.26
CA SER A 53 -5.16 8.34 -4.33
C SER A 53 -6.01 7.31 -3.58
N ASP A 54 -6.26 6.16 -4.19
CA ASP A 54 -7.29 5.24 -3.67
C ASP A 54 -6.78 4.41 -2.48
N GLY A 55 -5.61 4.74 -1.93
CA GLY A 55 -4.80 3.87 -1.10
C GLY A 55 -4.00 4.66 -0.10
N ARG A 56 -4.04 4.17 1.13
CA ARG A 56 -3.49 4.86 2.27
C ARG A 56 -2.63 3.90 3.06
N VAL A 57 -1.37 4.23 3.27
CA VAL A 57 -0.52 3.51 4.21
C VAL A 57 -0.89 3.96 5.61
N SER A 58 -1.30 3.05 6.49
CA SER A 58 -1.61 3.39 7.90
C SER A 58 -0.47 3.12 8.88
N GLY A 59 0.62 2.48 8.46
CA GLY A 59 1.73 2.14 9.34
C GLY A 59 2.60 0.98 8.84
N PRO A 60 3.79 0.77 9.43
CA PRO A 60 4.35 1.53 10.58
C PRO A 60 4.70 3.00 10.23
N ASP A 61 4.84 3.86 11.25
CA ASP A 61 5.04 5.32 11.06
C ASP A 61 6.26 5.65 10.21
N THR A 62 7.31 4.84 10.31
CA THR A 62 8.52 4.91 9.48
C THR A 62 8.19 4.80 7.99
N LEU A 63 7.48 3.73 7.59
CA LEU A 63 7.02 3.53 6.22
C LEU A 63 6.10 4.67 5.75
N LEU A 64 5.20 5.12 6.63
CA LEU A 64 4.29 6.23 6.34
C LEU A 64 5.05 7.54 6.09
N HIS A 65 6.10 7.81 6.86
CA HIS A 65 6.96 8.98 6.66
C HIS A 65 7.69 8.91 5.32
N VAL A 66 8.29 7.76 5.00
CA VAL A 66 9.04 7.57 3.76
C VAL A 66 8.14 7.70 2.53
N VAL A 67 6.98 7.03 2.51
CA VAL A 67 6.02 7.09 1.39
C VAL A 67 5.50 8.51 1.19
N ARG A 68 5.20 9.25 2.28
CA ARG A 68 4.81 10.67 2.18
C ARG A 68 5.92 11.55 1.66
N GLY A 69 7.16 11.31 2.09
CA GLY A 69 8.34 12.04 1.61
C GLY A 69 8.52 11.87 0.11
N GLU A 70 8.44 10.63 -0.39
CA GLU A 70 8.56 10.33 -1.82
C GLU A 70 7.37 10.89 -2.62
N ALA A 71 6.14 10.78 -2.12
CA ALA A 71 4.96 11.38 -2.77
C ALA A 71 5.10 12.90 -2.92
N ARG A 72 5.65 13.59 -1.91
CA ARG A 72 5.91 15.04 -1.98
C ARG A 72 6.95 15.38 -3.04
N LYS A 73 8.04 14.61 -3.14
CA LYS A 73 9.05 14.79 -4.19
C LYS A 73 8.43 14.64 -5.58
N LEU A 74 7.55 13.66 -5.78
CA LEU A 74 6.85 13.47 -7.07
C LEU A 74 5.99 14.67 -7.46
N VAL A 75 5.32 15.31 -6.49
CA VAL A 75 4.51 16.51 -6.74
C VAL A 75 5.38 17.76 -6.95
N ALA A 76 6.52 17.85 -6.26
CA ALA A 76 7.43 19.00 -6.32
C ALA A 76 8.34 19.01 -7.56
N SER A 77 8.57 17.85 -8.20
CA SER A 77 9.36 17.73 -9.44
C SER A 77 8.58 18.18 -10.69
N LYS A 78 7.65 19.12 -10.56
CA LYS A 78 6.78 19.62 -11.63
C LYS A 78 7.13 21.05 -12.02
#